data_AF-A0A285PIZ8-F1
#
_entry.id   AF-A0A285PIZ8-F1
#
_cell.length_a   1.000
_cell.length_b   1.000
_cell.length_c   1.000
_cell.angle_alpha   90.00
_cell.angle_beta   90.00
_cell.angle_gamma   90.00
#
_symmetry.space_group_name_H-M   'P 1'
#
loop_
_entity.id
_entity.type
_entity.pdbx_description
1 polymer ?
#
loop_
_entity_poly.entity_id
_entity_poly.type
_entity_poly.pdbx_seq_one_letter_code
_entity_poly.pdbx_strand_id
1 'polypeptide(L)'
;MKENSHPKHVLRALERLKNGNTLRRSYSTSEEAQIRGGGYLYSLYPGDRKFPTVSGRYIVEHGLVESNKDGLFGDTPQTFSLPSASAGE
;
A
#
# COMPACT_ATOMS: atom_id res chain seq x y z
N MET A 1 17.58 5.84 19.18
CA MET A 1 16.43 5.92 18.26
C MET A 1 16.88 5.26 16.96
N LYS A 2 16.40 4.05 16.63
CA LYS A 2 16.82 3.39 15.39
C LYS A 2 16.18 4.13 14.24
N GLU A 3 17.01 4.82 13.46
CA GLU A 3 16.63 5.43 12.22
C GLU A 3 16.14 4.31 11.29
N ASN A 4 14.82 4.15 11.20
CA ASN A 4 14.18 3.21 10.29
C ASN A 4 14.39 3.73 8.87
N SER A 5 15.60 3.55 8.35
CA SER A 5 15.94 3.85 6.96
C SER A 5 15.25 2.82 6.07
N HIS A 6 13.99 3.10 5.74
CA HIS A 6 13.29 2.38 4.69
C HIS A 6 14.06 2.55 3.37
N PRO A 7 14.06 1.54 2.50
CA PRO A 7 14.78 1.65 1.24
C PRO A 7 14.19 2.78 0.39
N LYS A 8 15.04 3.48 -0.39
CA LYS A 8 14.67 4.70 -1.14
C LYS A 8 13.45 4.51 -2.04
N HIS A 9 13.24 3.31 -2.58
CA HIS A 9 12.09 2.98 -3.42
C HIS A 9 10.77 2.91 -2.63
N VAL A 10 10.81 2.57 -1.33
CA VAL A 10 9.66 2.59 -0.42
C VAL A 10 9.33 4.02 -0.04
N LEU A 11 10.34 4.85 0.27
CA LEU A 11 10.12 6.27 0.60
C LEU A 11 9.40 7.00 -0.54
N ARG A 12 9.87 6.84 -1.79
CA ARG A 12 9.20 7.39 -2.97
C ARG A 12 7.78 6.84 -3.15
N ALA A 13 7.55 5.58 -2.79
CA ALA A 13 6.24 4.95 -2.89
C ALA A 13 5.26 5.55 -1.87
N LEU A 14 5.71 5.81 -0.64
CA LEU A 14 4.93 6.50 0.39
C LEU A 14 4.60 7.94 0.01
N GLU A 15 5.52 8.67 -0.63
CA GLU A 15 5.25 10.03 -1.13
C GLU A 15 4.11 10.07 -2.14
N ARG A 16 3.94 9.02 -2.95
CA ARG A 16 2.81 8.91 -3.89
C ARG A 16 1.46 8.78 -3.18
N LEU A 17 1.44 8.30 -1.93
CA LEU A 17 0.23 8.17 -1.10
C LEU A 17 -0.12 9.46 -0.33
N LYS A 18 0.85 10.35 -0.07
CA LYS A 18 0.65 11.60 0.70
C LYS A 18 -0.36 12.57 0.08
N ASN A 19 -0.61 12.52 -1.23
CA ASN A 19 -1.50 13.45 -1.94
C ASN A 19 -2.98 12.97 -1.93
N GLY A 20 -3.43 12.37 -0.84
CA GLY A 20 -4.80 11.81 -0.75
C GLY A 20 -5.02 10.58 -1.63
N ASN A 21 -3.96 9.96 -2.15
CA ASN A 21 -4.07 8.71 -2.90
C ASN A 21 -4.11 7.54 -1.92
N THR A 22 -5.01 6.62 -2.20
CA THR A 22 -5.16 5.35 -1.49
C THR A 22 -4.48 4.25 -2.30
N LEU A 23 -3.79 3.33 -1.62
CA LEU A 23 -3.25 2.13 -2.22
C LEU A 23 -4.38 1.11 -2.36
N ARG A 24 -4.74 0.73 -3.59
CA ARG A 24 -5.64 -0.39 -3.85
C ARG A 24 -4.84 -1.67 -4.05
N ARG A 25 -5.28 -2.75 -3.39
CA ARG A 25 -4.77 -4.11 -3.55
C ARG A 25 -5.79 -4.93 -4.32
N SER A 26 -5.34 -5.61 -5.37
CA SER A 26 -6.20 -6.44 -6.21
C SER A 26 -5.55 -7.80 -6.41
N TYR A 27 -6.29 -8.88 -6.15
CA TYR A 27 -5.81 -10.24 -6.38
C TYR A 27 -5.55 -10.44 -7.87
N SER A 28 -4.44 -11.11 -8.20
CA SER A 28 -4.10 -11.45 -9.58
C SER A 28 -3.25 -12.72 -9.65
N THR A 29 -3.46 -13.49 -10.71
CA THR A 29 -2.69 -14.70 -11.03
C THR A 29 -1.52 -14.42 -11.98
N SER A 30 -1.29 -13.15 -12.36
CA SER A 30 -0.13 -12.77 -13.16
C SER A 30 1.17 -13.09 -12.43
N GLU A 31 2.21 -13.42 -13.20
CA GLU A 31 3.54 -13.73 -12.65
C GLU A 31 4.08 -12.64 -11.72
N GLU A 32 3.89 -11.36 -12.08
CA GLU A 32 4.28 -10.23 -11.22
C GLU A 32 3.61 -10.29 -9.84
N ALA A 33 2.31 -10.60 -9.80
CA ALA A 33 1.56 -10.68 -8.56
C ALA A 33 2.00 -11.88 -7.71
N GLN A 34 2.17 -13.04 -8.34
CA GLN A 34 2.54 -14.28 -7.65
C GLN A 34 3.97 -14.23 -7.12
N ILE A 35 4.93 -13.78 -7.94
CA ILE A 35 6.36 -13.75 -7.56
C ILE A 35 6.68 -12.56 -6.65
N ARG A 36 6.15 -11.37 -6.95
CA ARG A 36 6.59 -10.13 -6.31
C ARG A 36 5.57 -9.54 -5.33
N GLY A 37 4.29 -9.82 -5.55
CA GLY A 37 3.17 -9.20 -4.83
C GLY A 37 2.48 -10.08 -3.79
N GLY A 38 2.93 -11.32 -3.59
CA GLY A 38 2.28 -12.25 -2.67
C GLY A 38 0.85 -12.61 -3.09
N GLY A 39 0.61 -12.66 -4.41
CA GLY A 39 -0.70 -12.90 -5.01
C GLY A 39 -1.50 -11.64 -5.35
N TYR A 40 -0.93 -10.45 -5.16
CA TYR A 40 -1.62 -9.19 -5.37
C TYR A 40 -0.87 -8.22 -6.28
N LEU A 41 -1.63 -7.39 -6.99
CA LEU A 41 -1.16 -6.18 -7.64
C LEU A 41 -1.59 -4.96 -6.83
N TYR A 42 -0.83 -3.88 -7.02
CA TYR A 42 -1.05 -2.64 -6.30
C TYR A 42 -1.25 -1.48 -7.29
N SER A 43 -2.23 -0.64 -7.02
CA SER A 43 -2.51 0.57 -7.80
C SER A 43 -2.90 1.72 -6.89
N LEU A 44 -2.84 2.94 -7.40
CA LEU A 44 -3.28 4.14 -6.70
C LEU A 44 -4.73 4.46 -7.08
N TYR A 45 -5.53 4.79 -6.08
CA TYR A 45 -6.89 5.28 -6.19
C TYR A 45 -6.99 6.70 -5.60
N PRO A 46 -7.73 7.64 -6.23
CA PRO A 46 -8.41 7.51 -7.52
C PRO A 46 -7.43 7.52 -8.71
N GLY A 47 -7.78 6.81 -9.79
CA GLY A 47 -7.06 6.90 -11.08
C GLY A 47 -6.33 5.64 -11.59
N ASP A 48 -6.46 4.51 -10.91
CA ASP A 48 -5.93 3.19 -11.32
C ASP A 48 -4.44 3.20 -11.75
N ARG A 49 -3.66 4.15 -11.21
CA ARG A 49 -2.26 4.32 -11.62
C ARG A 49 -1.46 3.16 -11.08
N LYS A 50 -0.68 2.49 -11.93
CA LYS A 50 0.19 1.38 -11.51
C LYS A 50 1.10 1.83 -10.35
N PHE A 51 1.06 1.05 -9.28
CA PHE A 51 1.96 1.18 -8.14
C PHE A 51 2.96 0.04 -8.19
N PRO A 52 4.23 0.26 -7.84
CA PRO A 52 5.23 -0.81 -7.84
C PRO A 52 4.82 -1.91 -6.85
N THR A 53 4.57 -3.11 -7.39
CA THR A 53 4.06 -4.27 -6.64
C THR A 53 4.93 -4.66 -5.45
N VAL A 54 6.27 -4.62 -5.60
CA VAL A 54 7.22 -4.89 -4.52
C VAL A 54 7.07 -3.86 -3.39
N SER A 55 6.99 -2.56 -3.72
CA SER A 55 6.82 -1.52 -2.71
C SER A 55 5.44 -1.61 -2.05
N GLY A 56 4.39 -1.90 -2.82
CA GLY A 56 3.02 -2.06 -2.31
C GLY A 56 2.90 -3.20 -1.31
N ARG A 57 3.53 -4.33 -1.63
CA ARG A 57 3.68 -5.45 -0.70
C ARG A 57 4.45 -5.03 0.56
N TYR A 58 5.62 -4.43 0.39
CA TYR A 58 6.47 -4.01 1.50
C TYR A 58 5.75 -3.08 2.48
N ILE A 59 5.08 -2.02 1.99
CA ILE A 59 4.41 -1.06 2.86
C ILE A 59 3.23 -1.68 3.61
N VAL A 60 2.53 -2.65 3.02
CA VAL A 60 1.44 -3.38 3.68
C VAL A 60 1.99 -4.37 4.72
N GLU A 61 2.97 -5.20 4.35
CA GLU A 61 3.57 -6.20 5.27
C GLU A 61 4.29 -5.56 6.46
N HIS A 62 4.89 -4.38 6.27
CA HIS A 62 5.55 -3.63 7.34
C HIS A 62 4.63 -2.68 8.12
N GLY A 63 3.31 -2.66 7.84
CA GLY A 63 2.35 -1.83 8.58
C GLY A 63 2.56 -0.32 8.42
N LEU A 64 3.10 0.11 7.27
CA LEU A 64 3.31 1.53 6.95
C LEU A 64 2.04 2.23 6.42
N VAL A 65 0.98 1.44 6.20
CA VAL A 65 -0.35 1.88 5.75
C VAL A 65 -1.41 1.16 6.57
N GLU A 66 -2.53 1.83 6.78
CA GLU A 66 -3.70 1.28 7.48
C GLU A 66 -4.72 0.79 6.46
N SER A 67 -5.30 -0.38 6.71
CA SER A 67 -6.41 -0.89 5.92
C SER A 67 -7.66 -0.03 6.13
N ASN A 68 -8.20 0.53 5.05
CA ASN A 68 -9.53 1.10 5.10
C ASN A 68 -10.53 -0.06 5.20
N LYS A 69 -11.49 0.04 6.13
CA LYS A 69 -12.58 -0.93 6.30
C LYS A 69 -13.63 -0.81 5.18
N ASP A 70 -13.18 -0.83 3.93
CA ASP A 70 -14.01 -0.69 2.74
C ASP A 70 -14.37 -2.05 2.10
N GLY A 71 -13.76 -3.13 2.60
CA GLY A 71 -14.09 -4.49 2.14
C GLY A 71 -15.46 -4.94 2.64
N LEU A 72 -16.32 -5.41 1.73
CA LEU A 72 -17.60 -6.07 2.04
C LEU A 72 -17.44 -7.31 2.97
N PHE A 73 -16.24 -7.89 2.99
CA PHE A 73 -15.86 -8.97 3.89
C PHE A 73 -14.59 -8.54 4.63
N GLY A 74 -14.66 -8.42 5.95
CA GLY A 74 -13.60 -7.87 6.80
C GLY A 74 -12.25 -8.60 6.77
N ASP A 75 -12.16 -9.72 6.05
CA ASP A 75 -10.97 -10.57 5.97
C ASP A 75 -9.95 -10.10 4.92
N THR A 76 -10.40 -9.35 3.88
CA THR A 76 -9.51 -8.89 2.80
C THR A 76 -9.69 -7.40 2.54
N PRO A 77 -9.01 -6.50 3.27
CA PRO A 77 -9.05 -5.08 2.95
C PRO A 77 -8.50 -4.84 1.53
N GLN A 78 -9.28 -4.12 0.73
CA GLN A 78 -8.97 -3.83 -0.67
C GLN A 78 -8.23 -2.50 -0.83
N THR A 79 -8.31 -1.61 0.14
CA THR A 79 -7.74 -0.27 0.07
C THR A 79 -6.97 0.07 1.35
N PHE A 80 -5.84 0.74 1.21
CA PHE A 80 -4.95 1.11 2.30
C PHE A 80 -4.56 2.58 2.18
N SER A 81 -4.61 3.31 3.28
CA SER A 81 -4.23 4.72 3.34
C SER A 81 -2.99 4.87 4.21
N LEU A 82 -2.26 5.97 4.05
CA LEU A 82 -1.28 6.33 5.08
C LEU A 82 -2.02 6.45 6.41
N PRO A 83 -1.40 6.04 7.53
CA PRO A 83 -1.99 6.29 8.83
C PRO A 83 -2.28 7.79 8.91
N SER A 84 -3.50 8.14 9.30
CA SER A 84 -3.76 9.53 9.66
C SER A 84 -2.75 9.81 10.76
N ALA A 85 -1.73 10.63 10.48
CA ALA A 85 -0.88 11.13 11.54
C ALA A 85 -1.88 11.74 12.50
N SER A 86 -2.08 11.11 13.67
CA SER A 86 -3.00 11.61 14.67
C SER A 86 -2.76 13.10 14.73
N ALA A 87 -3.75 13.87 14.30
CA ALA A 87 -3.81 15.29 14.54
C ALA A 87 -3.85 15.39 16.06
N GLY A 88 -2.66 15.43 16.66
CA GLY A 88 -2.47 15.94 17.99
C GLY A 88 -2.57 17.43 17.85
N GLU A 89 -3.79 17.95 17.91
CA GLU A 89 -4.14 19.33 18.22
C GLU A 89 -5.59 19.38 18.73
#